data_AF-A0A963AA97-F1
#
_entry.id   AF-A0A963AA97-F1
#
_cell.length_a   1.000
_cell.length_b   1.000
_cell.length_c   1.000
_cell.angle_alpha   90.00
_cell.angle_beta   90.00
_cell.angle_gamma   90.00
#
_symmetry.space_group_name_H-M   'P 1'
#
loop_
_entity.id
_entity.type
_entity.pdbx_description
1 polymer ?
#
loop_
_entity_poly.entity_id
_entity_poly.type
_entity_poly.pdbx_seq_one_letter_code
_entity_poly.pdbx_strand_id
1 'polypeptide(L)'
;MSDSRQDQTNSDRGEQGKKKLNPLQVVSSIFAAGLGVQSSKNRERDFKQGKLGVFIAAGIVFTLLFIGGVFTVVQLVLKSAGE
;
A
#
# COMPACT_ATOMS: atom_id res chain seq x y z
N MET A 1 -16.22 -3.08 56.27
CA MET A 1 -17.01 -1.84 56.10
C MET A 1 -16.40 -1.08 54.93
N SER A 2 -17.15 -0.98 53.82
CA SER A 2 -17.02 -0.03 52.69
C SER A 2 -15.68 0.01 51.94
N ASP A 3 -15.53 -0.63 50.79
CA ASP A 3 -16.17 -0.33 49.49
C ASP A 3 -15.85 1.09 48.98
N SER A 4 -15.05 1.17 47.92
CA SER A 4 -15.20 2.14 46.82
C SER A 4 -14.20 1.82 45.70
N ARG A 5 -14.76 1.23 44.64
CA ARG A 5 -14.22 1.12 43.28
C ARG A 5 -13.62 2.44 42.78
N GLN A 6 -12.49 2.36 42.08
CA GLN A 6 -12.34 3.12 40.83
C GLN A 6 -11.86 2.18 39.71
N ASP A 7 -12.86 1.78 38.94
CA ASP A 7 -12.79 1.38 37.55
C ASP A 7 -12.50 2.63 36.70
N GLN A 8 -11.39 2.65 35.97
CA GLN A 8 -11.14 3.54 34.81
C GLN A 8 -10.17 2.78 33.88
N THR A 9 -10.63 1.94 32.95
CA THR A 9 -11.14 2.24 31.59
C THR A 9 -10.30 3.23 30.77
N ASN A 10 -9.93 2.76 29.57
CA ASN A 10 -9.51 3.51 28.37
C ASN A 10 -8.13 4.18 28.43
N SER A 11 -7.15 3.70 27.65
CA SER A 11 -7.06 3.92 26.19
C SER A 11 -7.35 5.37 25.80
N ASP A 12 -6.35 6.24 25.80
CA ASP A 12 -6.18 7.10 24.62
C ASP A 12 -4.75 7.67 24.44
N ARG A 13 -4.33 7.58 23.18
CA ARG A 13 -3.35 8.39 22.42
C ARG A 13 -2.28 9.13 23.23
N GLY A 14 -1.13 8.47 23.37
CA GLY A 14 0.15 9.15 23.54
C GLY A 14 0.45 10.06 22.34
N GLU A 15 0.78 11.30 22.67
CA GLU A 15 0.94 12.43 21.78
C GLU A 15 1.94 12.18 20.64
N GLN A 16 1.48 12.44 19.41
CA GLN A 16 2.34 12.54 18.24
C GLN A 16 3.11 13.87 18.28
N GLY A 17 4.25 13.88 18.97
CA GLY A 17 5.31 14.83 18.67
C GLY A 17 5.76 14.62 17.23
N LYS A 18 5.62 15.62 16.37
CA LYS A 18 5.95 15.58 14.93
C LYS A 18 7.43 15.25 14.70
N LYS A 19 7.78 13.96 14.75
CA LYS A 19 9.10 13.46 14.35
C LYS A 19 9.20 13.65 12.84
N LYS A 20 10.13 14.49 12.40
CA LYS A 20 10.38 14.72 10.97
C LYS A 20 10.58 13.37 10.28
N LEU A 21 9.77 13.09 9.26
CA LEU A 21 9.87 11.86 8.49
C LEU A 21 11.28 11.79 7.91
N ASN A 22 11.98 10.71 8.23
CA ASN A 22 13.30 10.46 7.68
C ASN A 22 13.14 10.26 6.15
N PRO A 23 14.00 10.83 5.29
CA PRO A 23 13.99 10.56 3.85
C PRO A 23 13.90 9.07 3.50
N LEU A 24 14.54 8.21 4.29
CA LEU A 24 14.43 6.76 4.19
C LEU A 24 12.99 6.24 4.39
N GLN A 25 12.22 6.86 5.28
CA GLN A 25 10.81 6.55 5.53
C GLN A 25 9.92 6.99 4.37
N VAL A 26 10.26 8.12 3.75
CA VAL A 26 9.58 8.62 2.56
C VAL A 26 9.80 7.68 1.38
N VAL A 27 11.04 7.22 1.15
CA VAL A 27 11.35 6.21 0.13
C VAL A 27 10.63 4.90 0.41
N SER A 28 10.67 4.41 1.66
CA SER A 28 9.96 3.18 2.04
C SER A 28 8.45 3.26 1.83
N SER A 29 7.86 4.45 2.00
CA SER A 29 6.44 4.72 1.73
C SER A 29 6.13 4.65 0.24
N ILE A 30 7.02 5.18 -0.62
CA ILE A 30 6.85 5.16 -2.08
C ILE A 30 6.90 3.72 -2.61
N PHE A 31 7.78 2.88 -2.06
CA PHE A 31 7.86 1.47 -2.42
C PHE A 31 6.67 0.65 -1.89
N ALA A 32 6.23 0.88 -0.64
CA ALA A 32 5.02 0.24 -0.12
C ALA A 32 3.76 0.62 -0.92
N ALA A 33 3.69 1.87 -1.36
CA ALA A 33 2.63 2.37 -2.23
C ALA A 33 2.67 1.77 -3.65
N GLY A 34 3.85 1.55 -4.23
CA GLY A 34 4.00 0.88 -5.53
C GLY A 34 3.74 -0.63 -5.51
N LEU A 35 3.91 -1.26 -4.34
CA LEU A 35 3.73 -2.71 -4.14
C LEU A 35 2.32 -3.11 -3.68
N GLY A 36 1.39 -2.16 -3.52
CA GLY A 36 0.02 -2.47 -3.14
C GLY A 36 -0.13 -2.87 -1.67
N VAL A 37 0.49 -2.12 -0.75
CA VAL A 37 0.26 -2.24 0.71
C VAL A 37 -1.20 -1.94 1.03
N GLN A 38 -2.03 -2.97 0.87
CA GLN A 38 -3.39 -2.97 1.36
C GLN A 38 -3.34 -3.18 2.86
N SER A 39 -3.84 -2.19 3.61
CA SER A 39 -4.11 -2.33 5.04
C SER A 39 -4.86 -3.64 5.30
N SER A 40 -4.53 -4.33 6.40
CA SER A 40 -5.18 -5.59 6.82
C SER A 40 -6.71 -5.49 6.82
N LYS A 41 -7.26 -4.32 7.17
CA LYS A 41 -8.69 -4.01 7.12
C LYS A 41 -9.27 -4.09 5.71
N ASN A 42 -8.53 -3.58 4.72
CA ASN A 42 -8.96 -3.57 3.32
C ASN A 42 -8.92 -5.00 2.76
N ARG A 43 -7.84 -5.71 3.09
CA ARG A 43 -7.67 -7.12 2.75
C ARG A 43 -8.82 -7.95 3.32
N GLU A 44 -9.07 -7.88 4.62
CA GLU A 44 -10.08 -8.69 5.29
C GLU A 44 -11.52 -8.42 4.79
N ARG A 45 -11.85 -7.16 4.47
CA ARG A 45 -13.12 -6.82 3.83
C ARG A 45 -13.25 -7.46 2.45
N ASP A 46 -12.20 -7.39 1.65
CA ASP A 46 -12.23 -7.83 0.26
C ASP A 46 -12.21 -9.37 0.16
N PHE A 47 -11.57 -10.05 1.11
CA PHE A 47 -11.63 -11.51 1.29
C PHE A 47 -12.99 -11.99 1.81
N LYS A 48 -13.60 -11.30 2.79
CA LYS A 48 -14.95 -11.64 3.28
C LYS A 48 -16.03 -11.45 2.22
N GLN A 49 -15.82 -10.54 1.27
CA GLN A 49 -16.72 -10.31 0.14
C GLN A 49 -16.44 -11.22 -1.07
N GLY A 50 -15.49 -12.16 -0.99
CA GLY A 50 -15.21 -13.14 -2.05
C GLY A 50 -14.54 -12.55 -3.31
N LYS A 51 -13.97 -11.33 -3.23
CA LYS A 51 -13.49 -10.57 -4.40
C LYS A 51 -12.07 -10.92 -4.84
N LEU A 52 -11.52 -12.05 -4.40
CA LEU A 52 -10.13 -12.44 -4.71
C LEU A 52 -9.86 -12.49 -6.22
N GLY A 53 -10.82 -12.99 -7.02
CA GLY A 53 -10.68 -13.04 -8.47
C GLY A 53 -10.51 -11.67 -9.14
N VAL A 54 -11.11 -10.62 -8.56
CA VAL A 54 -11.01 -9.23 -9.07
C VAL A 54 -9.60 -8.68 -8.87
N PHE A 55 -8.95 -9.02 -7.74
CA PHE A 55 -7.56 -8.62 -7.48
C PHE A 55 -6.58 -9.33 -8.41
N ILE A 56 -6.81 -10.61 -8.69
CA ILE A 56 -5.98 -11.39 -9.63
C ILE A 56 -6.13 -10.83 -11.04
N ALA A 57 -7.37 -10.60 -11.49
CA ALA A 57 -7.63 -10.01 -12.81
C ALA A 57 -6.99 -8.62 -12.94
N ALA A 58 -7.14 -7.77 -11.91
CA ALA A 58 -6.51 -6.44 -11.89
C ALA A 58 -4.97 -6.53 -11.96
N GLY A 59 -4.35 -7.46 -11.24
CA GLY A 59 -2.91 -7.70 -11.29
C GLY A 59 -2.41 -8.16 -12.66
N ILE A 60 -3.17 -9.03 -13.33
CA ILE A 60 -2.85 -9.51 -14.68
C ILE A 60 -2.94 -8.35 -15.69
N VAL A 61 -4.03 -7.58 -15.67
CA VAL A 61 -4.21 -6.43 -16.55
C VAL A 61 -3.10 -5.41 -16.35
N PHE A 62 -2.78 -5.08 -15.10
CA PHE A 62 -1.68 -4.16 -14.76
C PHE A 62 -0.33 -4.67 -15.29
N THR A 63 -0.05 -5.96 -15.14
CA THR A 63 1.21 -6.57 -15.61
C THR A 63 1.33 -6.51 -17.14
N LEU A 64 0.25 -6.80 -17.86
CA LEU A 64 0.27 -6.72 -19.33
C LEU A 64 0.49 -5.29 -19.82
N LEU A 65 -0.16 -4.31 -19.18
CA LEU A 65 0.05 -2.89 -19.47
C LEU A 65 1.48 -2.44 -19.17
N PHE A 66 2.07 -2.91 -18.07
CA PHE A 66 3.45 -2.61 -17.72
C PHE A 66 4.43 -3.15 -18.76
N ILE A 67 4.26 -4.40 -19.18
CA ILE A 67 5.08 -5.03 -20.23
C ILE A 67 4.94 -4.26 -21.55
N GLY A 68 3.72 -3.93 -21.96
CA GLY A 68 3.48 -3.15 -23.17
C GLY A 68 4.12 -1.76 -23.12
N GLY A 69 4.08 -1.10 -21.96
CA GLY A 69 4.75 0.18 -21.72
C GLY A 69 6.25 0.08 -21.88
N VAL A 70 6.89 -0.88 -21.20
CA VAL A 70 8.34 -1.11 -21.32
C VAL A 70 8.73 -1.45 -22.76
N PHE A 71 7.98 -2.33 -23.42
CA PHE A 71 8.21 -2.71 -24.81
C PHE A 71 8.15 -1.50 -25.74
N THR A 72 7.14 -0.64 -25.59
CA THR A 72 6.99 0.57 -26.39
C THR A 72 8.18 1.52 -26.19
N VAL A 73 8.61 1.73 -24.94
CA VAL A 73 9.80 2.55 -24.63
C VAL A 73 11.04 1.97 -25.30
N VAL A 74 11.28 0.66 -25.19
CA VAL A 74 12.42 0.01 -25.84
C VAL A 74 12.38 0.20 -27.36
N GLN A 75 11.22 0.03 -27.98
CA GLN A 75 11.08 0.23 -29.42
C GLN A 75 11.35 1.67 -29.85
N LEU A 76 10.90 2.66 -29.06
CA LEU A 76 11.20 4.07 -29.32
C LEU A 76 12.71 4.34 -29.21
N VAL A 77 13.36 3.78 -28.19
CA VAL A 77 14.81 3.92 -28.00
C VAL A 77 15.57 3.29 -29.16
N LEU A 78 15.22 2.06 -29.56
CA LEU A 78 15.87 1.36 -30.67
C LEU A 78 15.70 2.11 -32.00
N LYS A 79 14.53 2.69 -32.25
CA LYS A 79 14.31 3.55 -33.42
C LYS A 79 15.16 4.82 -33.38
N SER A 80 15.27 5.45 -32.20
CA SER A 80 16.06 6.68 -32.04
C SER A 80 17.58 6.47 -32.08
N ALA A 81 18.05 5.26 -31.81
CA ALA A 81 19.47 4.91 -31.78
C ALA A 81 19.93 4.13 -33.02
N GLY A 82 18.98 3.70 -33.87
CA GLY A 82 19.22 2.99 -35.12
C GLY A 82 19.23 3.88 -36.36
N GLU A 83 19.07 5.20 -36.19
CA GLU A 83 19.37 6.25 -37.18
C GLU A 83 20.73 6.89 -36.88
#